data_AF-A0AAP0BK08-F1
#
_entry.id   AF-A0AAP0BK08-F1
#
_cell.length_a   1.000
_cell.length_b   1.000
_cell.length_c   1.000
_cell.angle_alpha   90.00
_cell.angle_beta   90.00
_cell.angle_gamma   90.00
#
_symmetry.space_group_name_H-M   'P 1'
#
loop_
_entity.id
_entity.type
_entity.pdbx_description
1 polymer ?
#
loop_
_entity_poly.entity_id
_entity_poly.type
_entity_poly.pdbx_seq_one_letter_code
_entity_poly.pdbx_strand_id
1 'polypeptide(L)'
;MNHDAANPNSCPPRRRGPYWLPPPPDLSHAGRLPDLFPHSTFECNKLLRAYSASPVNFHLCLTLFSSMRRSGRRSSPNLHSFTFAISACAASSRPYNGRALHALLSKLGFELDAFVSTSLLQMYAKTNQLPSARKLFDEIPHRDVAVWNSMITGHARSGDLASARELFDDMPVRNVISWTSMISGYSQSERYEEAIKMFSRMSEASGVTPNEVTLTSILPACANLGNMELGEKLEAFARKNGLFGNVFVGSSLVEMYAKCGDVGRAAAVFREIAAHRNVCSWNSMIMGFAVHGRWKESLLLFQEMKWGRVASVRRLMKGRRAKKSAGYSLIESAGSMHRFLVEDKSHPRTEEIYELLDWIYITMGLIFSDSDAGLQGELPCLCR
;
A
#
# COMPACT_ATOMS: atom_id res chain seq x y z
N MET A 1 -43.50 -3.53 63.25
CA MET A 1 -43.12 -4.96 63.23
C MET A 1 -43.35 -5.42 61.80
N ASN A 2 -42.30 -5.31 60.98
CA ASN A 2 -41.50 -6.45 60.48
C ASN A 2 -42.33 -7.32 59.54
N HIS A 3 -41.88 -7.73 58.36
CA HIS A 3 -40.69 -7.51 57.54
C HIS A 3 -41.03 -8.33 56.29
N ASP A 4 -40.94 -7.80 55.09
CA ASP A 4 -40.62 -8.65 53.94
C ASP A 4 -39.79 -7.85 52.93
N ALA A 5 -38.54 -8.27 52.84
CA ALA A 5 -37.46 -7.62 52.13
C ALA A 5 -37.53 -7.95 50.64
N ALA A 6 -37.75 -6.92 49.81
CA ALA A 6 -37.56 -7.01 48.36
C ALA A 6 -36.05 -6.92 48.04
N ASN A 7 -35.51 -7.99 47.47
CA ASN A 7 -34.13 -8.15 47.04
C ASN A 7 -33.78 -7.18 45.89
N PRO A 8 -32.78 -6.29 46.02
CA PRO A 8 -32.50 -5.23 45.03
C PRO A 8 -31.64 -5.69 43.82
N ASN A 9 -31.43 -7.00 43.61
CA ASN A 9 -30.47 -7.52 42.62
C ASN A 9 -31.06 -8.24 41.40
N SER A 10 -32.32 -8.03 41.02
CA SER A 10 -32.88 -8.59 39.78
C SER A 10 -32.73 -7.64 38.59
N CYS A 11 -31.66 -7.81 37.81
CA CYS A 11 -31.52 -7.20 36.48
C CYS A 11 -32.51 -7.85 35.47
N PRO A 12 -33.18 -7.07 34.59
CA PRO A 12 -34.03 -7.63 33.54
C PRO A 12 -33.19 -8.25 32.41
N PRO A 13 -33.74 -9.20 31.62
CA PRO A 13 -32.96 -9.99 30.69
C PRO A 13 -32.50 -9.16 29.49
N ARG A 14 -31.18 -9.18 29.22
CA ARG A 14 -30.57 -8.54 28.05
C ARG A 14 -30.96 -9.28 26.77
N ARG A 15 -31.76 -8.64 25.91
CA ARG A 15 -31.96 -9.06 24.52
C ARG A 15 -30.61 -9.01 23.77
N ARG A 16 -30.15 -10.16 23.28
CA ARG A 16 -28.96 -10.28 22.42
C ARG A 16 -29.31 -9.89 20.98
N GLY A 17 -28.79 -8.76 20.50
CA GLY A 17 -28.72 -8.40 19.08
C GLY A 17 -27.30 -8.65 18.52
N PRO A 18 -27.14 -8.79 17.19
CA PRO A 18 -25.91 -9.26 16.59
C PRO A 18 -24.87 -8.12 16.45
N TYR A 19 -23.61 -8.44 16.77
CA TYR A 19 -22.38 -7.64 16.56
C TYR A 19 -22.25 -6.32 17.35
N TRP A 20 -21.96 -6.42 18.65
CA TRP A 20 -21.28 -5.35 19.37
C TRP A 20 -19.77 -5.39 19.06
N LEU A 21 -19.35 -4.71 18.01
CA LEU A 21 -18.00 -4.15 17.98
C LEU A 21 -17.96 -3.04 19.04
N PRO A 22 -16.97 -3.01 19.96
CA PRO A 22 -16.82 -1.86 20.83
C PRO A 22 -16.69 -0.61 19.96
N PRO A 23 -17.35 0.51 20.32
CA PRO A 23 -17.18 1.75 19.57
C PRO A 23 -15.68 2.09 19.53
N PRO A 24 -15.15 2.60 18.40
CA PRO A 24 -13.79 3.11 18.38
C PRO A 24 -13.63 4.11 19.53
N PRO A 25 -12.49 4.13 20.22
CA PRO A 25 -12.30 5.02 21.36
C PRO A 25 -12.66 6.45 20.95
N ASP A 26 -13.46 7.12 21.78
CA ASP A 26 -13.92 8.47 21.52
C ASP A 26 -12.72 9.45 21.55
N LEU A 27 -12.23 9.79 20.36
CA LEU A 27 -11.16 10.75 20.15
C LEU A 27 -11.68 12.19 20.08
N SER A 28 -12.95 12.46 20.37
CA SER A 28 -13.51 13.82 20.40
C SER A 28 -12.79 14.72 21.41
N HIS A 29 -12.19 14.13 22.44
CA HIS A 29 -11.40 14.82 23.45
C HIS A 29 -9.92 14.97 23.04
N ALA A 30 -9.46 14.25 22.01
CA ALA A 30 -8.10 14.39 21.47
C ALA A 30 -7.88 15.70 20.69
N GLY A 31 -8.92 16.53 20.51
CA GLY A 31 -8.83 17.87 19.95
C GLY A 31 -8.69 19.00 20.99
N ARG A 32 -8.82 18.71 22.30
CA ARG A 32 -8.68 19.70 23.38
C ARG A 32 -7.35 19.49 24.11
N LEU A 33 -6.26 19.84 23.44
CA LEU A 33 -4.88 19.44 23.80
C LEU A 33 -3.93 20.57 24.29
N PRO A 34 -4.36 21.73 24.85
CA PRO A 34 -3.42 22.59 25.57
C PRO A 34 -3.16 22.17 27.03
N ASP A 35 -4.15 21.60 27.74
CA ASP A 35 -4.06 21.40 29.21
C ASP A 35 -3.89 19.93 29.66
N LEU A 36 -3.76 18.99 28.71
CA LEU A 36 -3.55 17.55 28.94
C LEU A 36 -2.18 17.09 28.40
N PHE A 37 -1.16 17.93 28.55
CA PHE A 37 0.19 17.55 28.13
C PHE A 37 0.69 16.40 29.02
N PRO A 38 1.04 15.22 28.45
CA PRO A 38 1.49 14.10 29.25
C PRO A 38 2.76 14.50 30.03
N HIS A 39 2.76 14.25 31.33
CA HIS A 39 3.79 14.78 32.25
C HIS A 39 5.02 13.88 32.34
N SER A 40 5.03 12.74 31.65
CA SER A 40 6.13 11.78 31.64
C SER A 40 6.43 11.22 30.25
N THR A 41 7.68 10.81 30.02
CA THR A 41 8.08 10.08 28.81
C THR A 41 7.24 8.82 28.57
N PHE A 42 6.77 8.18 29.65
CA PHE A 42 5.97 6.96 29.58
C PHE A 42 4.59 7.18 28.95
N GLU A 43 3.88 8.22 29.39
CA GLU A 43 2.54 8.56 28.85
C GLU A 43 2.63 9.01 27.38
N CYS A 44 3.64 9.82 27.06
CA CYS A 44 3.91 10.19 25.68
C CYS A 44 4.22 8.95 24.82
N ASN A 45 5.01 7.99 25.30
CA ASN A 45 5.31 6.77 24.55
C ASN A 45 4.07 5.90 24.30
N LYS A 46 3.12 5.86 25.25
CA LYS A 46 1.82 5.20 25.02
C LYS A 46 1.05 5.85 23.86
N LEU A 47 1.00 7.17 23.84
CA LEU A 47 0.33 7.93 22.78
C LEU A 47 1.06 7.82 21.43
N LEU A 48 2.40 7.89 21.43
CA LEU A 48 3.22 7.69 20.23
C LEU A 48 2.98 6.30 19.63
N ARG A 49 2.93 5.25 20.46
CA ARG A 49 2.58 3.90 20.01
C ARG A 49 1.18 3.87 19.39
N ALA A 50 0.19 4.47 20.03
CA ALA A 50 -1.18 4.52 19.52
C ALA A 50 -1.30 5.28 18.19
N TYR A 51 -0.62 6.43 18.06
CA TYR A 51 -0.65 7.21 16.83
C TYR A 51 0.14 6.57 15.70
N SER A 52 1.30 5.96 15.99
CA SER A 52 2.13 5.27 14.99
C SER A 52 1.46 4.02 14.39
N ALA A 53 0.52 3.40 15.11
CA ALA A 53 -0.24 2.25 14.62
C ALA A 53 -1.22 2.61 13.49
N SER A 54 -1.60 3.89 13.33
CA SER A 54 -2.51 4.35 12.29
C SER A 54 -1.78 5.19 11.23
N PRO A 55 -1.79 4.77 9.95
CA PRO A 55 -1.19 5.55 8.86
C PRO A 55 -1.81 6.94 8.66
N VAL A 56 -2.99 7.21 9.22
CA VAL A 56 -3.68 8.51 9.12
C VAL A 56 -3.15 9.49 10.17
N ASN A 57 -2.67 8.98 11.31
CA ASN A 57 -2.31 9.80 12.49
C ASN A 57 -0.81 10.12 12.58
N PHE A 58 -0.04 9.87 11.52
CA PHE A 58 1.42 10.09 11.54
C PHE A 58 1.79 11.54 11.89
N HIS A 59 1.01 12.52 11.44
CA HIS A 59 1.22 13.93 11.78
C HIS A 59 1.08 14.19 13.28
N LEU A 60 0.12 13.56 13.95
CA LEU A 60 -0.08 13.67 15.39
C LEU A 60 1.10 13.03 16.15
N CYS A 61 1.58 11.88 15.68
CA CYS A 61 2.77 11.23 16.23
C CYS A 61 4.00 12.16 16.16
N LEU A 62 4.28 12.75 15.00
CA LEU A 62 5.43 13.65 14.81
C LEU A 62 5.29 14.97 15.58
N THR A 63 4.06 15.48 15.73
CA THR A 63 3.79 16.69 16.52
C THR A 63 4.01 16.43 18.01
N LEU A 64 3.52 15.30 18.53
CA LEU A 64 3.75 14.88 19.90
C LEU A 64 5.24 14.66 20.19
N PHE A 65 5.95 13.97 19.29
CA PHE A 65 7.40 13.76 19.39
C PHE A 65 8.18 15.09 19.39
N SER A 66 7.78 16.03 18.52
CA SER A 66 8.39 17.36 18.49
C SER A 66 8.14 18.14 19.78
N SER A 67 6.97 17.98 20.39
CA SER A 67 6.67 18.63 21.67
C SER A 67 7.48 18.02 22.81
N MET A 68 7.55 16.69 22.89
CA MET A 68 8.42 15.96 23.83
C MET A 68 9.87 16.45 23.76
N ARG A 69 10.38 16.72 22.55
CA ARG A 69 11.74 17.26 22.36
C ARG A 69 11.89 18.70 22.91
N ARG A 70 10.83 19.52 22.84
CA ARG A 70 10.85 20.92 23.30
C ARG A 70 10.65 21.03 24.82
N SER A 71 9.97 20.08 25.46
CA SER A 71 9.66 20.11 26.90
C SER A 71 10.83 19.79 27.83
N GLY A 72 12.00 19.41 27.31
CA GLY A 72 13.23 19.21 28.11
C GLY A 72 13.12 18.09 29.17
N ARG A 73 13.94 18.18 30.24
CA ARG A 73 14.24 17.13 31.25
C ARG A 73 13.04 16.39 31.87
N ARG A 74 11.79 16.86 31.74
CA ARG A 74 10.59 16.19 32.26
C ARG A 74 10.07 15.06 31.36
N SER A 75 10.36 15.12 30.05
CA SER A 75 9.93 14.12 29.08
C SER A 75 10.89 14.07 27.90
N SER A 76 12.06 13.45 28.08
CA SER A 76 13.05 13.29 27.00
C SER A 76 12.72 12.10 26.09
N PRO A 77 12.91 12.23 24.76
CA PRO A 77 12.79 11.10 23.84
C PRO A 77 13.81 10.01 24.17
N ASN A 78 13.35 8.77 24.22
CA ASN A 78 14.21 7.60 24.32
C ASN A 78 14.15 6.78 23.02
N LEU A 79 14.91 5.68 22.98
CA LEU A 79 14.98 4.78 21.83
C LEU A 79 13.59 4.38 21.30
N HIS A 80 12.66 4.05 22.21
CA HIS A 80 11.29 3.71 21.85
C HIS A 80 10.54 4.89 21.22
N SER A 81 10.66 6.10 21.78
CA SER A 81 10.08 7.31 21.20
C SER A 81 10.51 7.50 19.74
N PHE A 82 11.81 7.29 19.46
CA PHE A 82 12.35 7.36 18.11
C PHE A 82 11.78 6.27 17.20
N THR A 83 11.70 5.03 17.65
CA THR A 83 11.16 3.94 16.81
C THR A 83 9.70 4.17 16.42
N PHE A 84 8.86 4.70 17.31
CA PHE A 84 7.48 5.08 16.99
C PHE A 84 7.40 6.29 16.04
N ALA A 85 8.33 7.25 16.14
CA ALA A 85 8.39 8.38 15.23
C ALA A 85 8.87 7.95 13.82
N ILE A 86 9.84 7.02 13.75
CA ILE A 86 10.34 6.45 12.50
C ILE A 86 9.25 5.63 11.81
N SER A 87 8.51 4.79 12.53
CA SER A 87 7.42 4.00 11.95
C SER A 87 6.28 4.89 11.42
N ALA A 88 5.97 5.99 12.11
CA ALA A 88 5.05 7.01 11.61
C ALA A 88 5.58 7.70 10.33
N CYS A 89 6.88 7.97 10.24
CA CYS A 89 7.51 8.49 9.03
C CYS A 89 7.40 7.50 7.86
N ALA A 90 7.60 6.20 8.12
CA ALA A 90 7.43 5.14 7.13
C ALA A 90 5.99 5.06 6.60
N ALA A 91 4.98 5.46 7.38
CA ALA A 91 3.59 5.56 6.92
C ALA A 91 3.32 6.82 6.07
N SER A 92 4.06 7.90 6.30
CA SER A 92 3.86 9.18 5.60
C SER A 92 4.30 9.18 4.13
N SER A 93 5.01 8.16 3.67
CA SER A 93 5.63 8.05 2.34
C SER A 93 6.55 9.23 1.96
N ARG A 94 6.94 10.08 2.93
CA ARG A 94 7.83 11.23 2.73
C ARG A 94 9.15 10.99 3.47
N PRO A 95 10.30 10.96 2.76
CA PRO A 95 11.58 10.60 3.37
C PRO A 95 12.19 11.72 4.23
N TYR A 96 11.77 12.99 4.05
CA TYR A 96 12.37 14.15 4.72
C TYR A 96 12.40 14.02 6.25
N ASN A 97 11.24 13.70 6.85
CA ASN A 97 11.13 13.56 8.30
C ASN A 97 11.98 12.37 8.81
N GLY A 98 12.04 11.29 8.05
CA GLY A 98 12.88 10.12 8.36
C GLY A 98 14.36 10.45 8.35
N ARG A 99 14.83 11.21 7.35
CA ARG A 99 16.23 11.70 7.27
C ARG A 99 16.57 12.64 8.42
N ALA A 100 15.67 13.56 8.77
CA ALA A 100 15.85 14.44 9.91
C ALA A 100 15.94 13.68 11.24
N LEU A 101 15.11 12.64 11.43
CA LEU A 101 15.19 11.76 12.58
C LEU A 101 16.47 10.93 12.59
N HIS A 102 16.93 10.43 11.44
CA HIS A 102 18.21 9.73 11.32
C HIS A 102 19.38 10.63 11.74
N ALA A 103 19.48 11.83 11.19
CA ALA A 103 20.53 12.78 11.57
C ALA A 103 20.46 13.20 13.05
N LEU A 104 19.27 13.20 13.66
CA LEU A 104 19.11 13.45 15.09
C LEU A 104 19.61 12.28 15.94
N LEU A 105 19.29 11.04 15.56
CA LEU A 105 19.81 9.84 16.20
C LEU A 105 21.33 9.77 16.15
N SER A 106 21.89 10.15 15.00
CA SER A 106 23.32 10.36 14.81
C SER A 106 23.95 11.30 15.82
N LYS A 107 23.39 12.50 15.94
CA LYS A 107 23.88 13.52 16.90
C LYS A 107 23.76 13.10 18.36
N LEU A 108 22.81 12.21 18.67
CA LEU A 108 22.59 11.70 20.03
C LEU A 108 23.43 10.44 20.33
N GLY A 109 24.23 9.94 19.38
CA GLY A 109 25.11 8.79 19.57
C GLY A 109 24.41 7.43 19.50
N PHE A 110 23.22 7.36 18.90
CA PHE A 110 22.45 6.10 18.77
C PHE A 110 22.64 5.39 17.42
N GLU A 111 23.69 5.74 16.65
CA GLU A 111 23.92 5.20 15.29
C GLU A 111 24.10 3.68 15.24
N LEU A 112 24.67 3.11 16.30
CA LEU A 112 25.01 1.69 16.37
C LEU A 112 23.92 0.83 17.03
N ASP A 113 22.80 1.43 17.43
CA ASP A 113 21.71 0.68 18.04
C ASP A 113 20.97 -0.16 16.98
N ALA A 114 21.10 -1.48 17.08
CA ALA A 114 20.56 -2.42 16.10
C ALA A 114 19.03 -2.30 15.90
N PHE A 115 18.28 -1.94 16.96
CA PHE A 115 16.83 -1.83 16.89
C PHE A 115 16.39 -0.57 16.14
N VAL A 116 17.06 0.56 16.39
CA VAL A 116 16.85 1.79 15.64
C VAL A 116 17.30 1.66 14.19
N SER A 117 18.48 1.07 13.93
CA SER A 117 18.99 0.87 12.58
C SER A 117 18.06 -0.03 11.75
N THR A 118 17.50 -1.08 12.34
CA THR A 118 16.45 -1.91 11.72
C THR A 118 15.20 -1.08 11.38
N SER A 119 14.74 -0.24 12.32
CA SER A 119 13.57 0.63 12.11
C SER A 119 13.80 1.67 11.02
N LEU A 120 15.00 2.28 10.98
CA LEU A 120 15.41 3.24 9.97
C LEU A 120 15.50 2.60 8.59
N LEU A 121 16.10 1.40 8.50
CA LEU A 121 16.18 0.65 7.26
C LEU A 121 14.80 0.35 6.69
N GLN A 122 13.88 -0.15 7.52
CA GLN A 122 12.49 -0.40 7.12
C GLN A 122 11.81 0.86 6.59
N MET A 123 12.04 2.00 7.25
CA MET A 123 11.52 3.30 6.80
C MET A 123 12.12 3.74 5.46
N TYR A 124 13.44 3.62 5.29
CA TYR A 124 14.09 3.98 4.02
C TYR A 124 13.68 3.07 2.88
N ALA A 125 13.60 1.75 3.10
CA ALA A 125 13.10 0.80 2.11
C ALA A 125 11.66 1.12 1.68
N LYS A 126 10.78 1.44 2.64
CA LYS A 126 9.38 1.78 2.36
C LYS A 126 9.20 3.14 1.68
N THR A 127 10.09 4.09 1.92
CA THR A 127 10.09 5.42 1.28
C THR A 127 10.90 5.49 -0.02
N ASN A 128 11.27 4.33 -0.57
CA ASN A 128 12.04 4.18 -1.81
C ASN A 128 13.41 4.89 -1.79
N GLN A 129 14.06 4.91 -0.62
CA GLN A 129 15.41 5.44 -0.41
C GLN A 129 16.40 4.30 -0.26
N LEU A 130 16.44 3.42 -1.27
CA LEU A 130 17.20 2.17 -1.24
C LEU A 130 18.71 2.36 -1.01
N PRO A 131 19.39 3.39 -1.54
CA PRO A 131 20.80 3.61 -1.23
C PRO A 131 21.07 3.86 0.26
N SER A 132 20.21 4.63 0.94
CA SER A 132 20.31 4.84 2.39
C SER A 132 19.98 3.56 3.17
N ALA A 133 18.99 2.81 2.71
CA ALA A 133 18.62 1.52 3.31
C ALA A 133 19.77 0.50 3.19
N ARG A 134 20.47 0.48 2.04
CA ARG A 134 21.61 -0.41 1.80
C ARG A 134 22.79 -0.12 2.73
N LYS A 135 23.13 1.15 2.95
CA LYS A 135 24.18 1.52 3.91
C LYS A 135 23.89 0.97 5.31
N LEU A 136 22.68 1.19 5.81
CA LEU A 136 22.25 0.63 7.09
C LEU A 136 22.23 -0.90 7.08
N PHE A 137 21.84 -1.51 5.95
CA PHE A 137 21.86 -2.96 5.80
C PHE A 137 23.28 -3.49 5.98
N ASP A 138 24.28 -2.85 5.40
CA ASP A 138 25.68 -3.25 5.50
C ASP A 138 26.27 -3.05 6.91
N GLU A 139 25.81 -2.03 7.64
CA GLU A 139 26.25 -1.69 9.00
C GLU A 139 25.62 -2.57 10.09
N ILE A 140 24.40 -3.10 9.91
CA ILE A 140 23.71 -3.91 10.94
C ILE A 140 24.46 -5.24 11.17
N PRO A 141 24.98 -5.48 12.39
CA PRO A 141 25.55 -6.77 12.76
C PRO A 141 24.42 -7.79 12.97
N HIS A 142 24.58 -9.01 12.45
CA HIS A 142 23.59 -10.09 12.52
C HIS A 142 22.19 -9.69 12.05
N ARG A 143 22.01 -9.65 10.72
CA ARG A 143 20.75 -9.29 10.07
C ARG A 143 19.67 -10.34 10.33
N ASP A 144 18.57 -9.91 10.93
CA ASP A 144 17.39 -10.75 11.08
C ASP A 144 16.57 -10.84 9.79
N VAL A 145 15.61 -11.77 9.77
CA VAL A 145 14.72 -12.01 8.62
C VAL A 145 13.92 -10.76 8.22
N ALA A 146 13.62 -9.86 9.16
CA ALA A 146 12.84 -8.65 8.89
C ALA A 146 13.63 -7.62 8.06
N VAL A 147 14.92 -7.44 8.36
CA VAL A 147 15.83 -6.56 7.60
C VAL A 147 15.97 -7.03 6.15
N TRP A 148 16.22 -8.33 5.93
CA TRP A 148 16.29 -8.93 4.60
C TRP A 148 14.99 -8.73 3.80
N ASN A 149 13.85 -9.10 4.40
CA ASN A 149 12.54 -8.95 3.76
C ASN A 149 12.24 -7.50 3.37
N SER A 150 12.68 -6.54 4.19
CA SER A 150 12.48 -5.11 3.91
C SER A 150 13.27 -4.65 2.70
N MET A 151 14.54 -5.07 2.57
CA MET A 151 15.34 -4.76 1.39
C MET A 151 14.80 -5.42 0.13
N ILE A 152 14.49 -6.73 0.19
CA ILE A 152 13.92 -7.47 -0.95
C ILE A 152 12.62 -6.81 -1.41
N THR A 153 11.71 -6.50 -0.49
CA THR A 153 10.43 -5.84 -0.81
C THR A 153 10.64 -4.43 -1.36
N GLY A 154 11.62 -3.69 -0.83
CA GLY A 154 11.98 -2.36 -1.32
C GLY A 154 12.42 -2.37 -2.78
N HIS A 155 13.42 -3.20 -3.11
CA HIS A 155 13.93 -3.36 -4.48
C HIS A 155 12.86 -3.93 -5.43
N ALA A 156 12.05 -4.89 -4.95
CA ALA A 156 10.99 -5.46 -5.76
C ALA A 156 9.92 -4.43 -6.18
N ARG A 157 9.57 -3.52 -5.27
CA ARG A 157 8.59 -2.46 -5.54
C ARG A 157 9.15 -1.31 -6.36
N SER A 158 10.47 -1.11 -6.37
CA SER A 158 11.13 -0.10 -7.21
C SER A 158 11.39 -0.61 -8.64
N GLY A 159 11.07 -1.86 -8.94
CA GLY A 159 11.31 -2.51 -10.24
C GLY A 159 12.71 -3.13 -10.41
N ASP A 160 13.60 -2.92 -9.43
CA ASP A 160 14.95 -3.48 -9.43
C ASP A 160 14.94 -4.95 -8.95
N LEU A 161 14.39 -5.82 -9.78
CA LEU A 161 14.28 -7.24 -9.45
C LEU A 161 15.62 -7.99 -9.47
N ALA A 162 16.67 -7.43 -10.07
CA ALA A 162 18.00 -8.02 -10.04
C ALA A 162 18.56 -7.97 -8.61
N SER A 163 18.64 -6.78 -8.01
CA SER A 163 19.11 -6.64 -6.63
C SER A 163 18.17 -7.34 -5.63
N ALA A 164 16.85 -7.31 -5.86
CA ALA A 164 15.91 -8.05 -5.02
C ALA A 164 16.19 -9.56 -5.05
N ARG A 165 16.53 -10.09 -6.23
CA ARG A 165 16.84 -11.50 -6.44
C ARG A 165 18.17 -11.90 -5.81
N GLU A 166 19.20 -11.08 -5.94
CA GLU A 166 20.50 -11.27 -5.27
C GLU A 166 20.32 -11.34 -3.76
N LEU A 167 19.65 -10.34 -3.17
CA LEU A 167 19.35 -10.32 -1.73
C LEU A 167 18.52 -11.54 -1.29
N PHE A 168 17.57 -11.96 -2.12
CA PHE A 168 16.80 -13.18 -1.86
C PHE A 168 17.68 -14.43 -1.88
N ASP A 169 18.69 -14.50 -2.72
CA ASP A 169 19.62 -15.64 -2.84
C ASP A 169 20.68 -15.68 -1.74
N ASP A 170 21.10 -14.52 -1.25
CA ASP A 170 22.01 -14.41 -0.11
C ASP A 170 21.31 -14.66 1.24
N MET A 171 19.98 -14.55 1.29
CA MET A 171 19.21 -14.72 2.52
C MET A 171 19.35 -16.14 3.10
N PRO A 172 19.87 -16.32 4.33
CA PRO A 172 20.13 -17.65 4.89
C PRO A 172 18.86 -18.47 5.17
N VAL A 173 17.83 -17.81 5.70
CA VAL A 173 16.55 -18.42 6.06
C VAL A 173 15.44 -17.64 5.38
N ARG A 174 14.66 -18.33 4.53
CA ARG A 174 13.57 -17.74 3.75
C ARG A 174 12.23 -18.14 4.36
N ASN A 175 11.33 -17.17 4.48
CA ASN A 175 9.97 -17.40 4.96
C ASN A 175 8.93 -16.98 3.91
N VAL A 176 7.65 -17.17 4.21
CA VAL A 176 6.54 -16.84 3.29
C VAL A 176 6.62 -15.40 2.77
N ILE A 177 7.08 -14.45 3.59
CA ILE A 177 7.23 -13.04 3.18
C ILE A 177 8.30 -12.90 2.10
N SER A 178 9.51 -13.47 2.30
CA SER A 178 10.59 -13.40 1.30
C SER A 178 10.16 -13.92 -0.07
N TRP A 179 9.48 -15.07 -0.11
CA TRP A 179 8.97 -15.67 -1.35
C TRP A 179 7.87 -14.82 -1.98
N THR A 180 6.90 -14.38 -1.17
CA THR A 180 5.75 -13.59 -1.65
C THR A 180 6.21 -12.24 -2.20
N SER A 181 7.21 -11.60 -1.60
CA SER A 181 7.77 -10.34 -2.12
C SER A 181 8.39 -10.52 -3.51
N MET A 182 9.11 -11.61 -3.75
CA MET A 182 9.65 -11.91 -5.08
C MET A 182 8.55 -12.23 -6.09
N ILE A 183 7.59 -13.09 -5.73
CA ILE A 183 6.46 -13.45 -6.60
C ILE A 183 5.66 -12.20 -6.99
N SER A 184 5.34 -11.35 -6.01
CA SER A 184 4.60 -10.12 -6.23
C SER A 184 5.40 -9.12 -7.09
N GLY A 185 6.70 -8.98 -6.85
CA GLY A 185 7.58 -8.13 -7.65
C GLY A 185 7.64 -8.54 -9.13
N TYR A 186 7.81 -9.84 -9.40
CA TYR A 186 7.78 -10.37 -10.76
C TYR A 186 6.41 -10.20 -11.42
N SER A 187 5.32 -10.52 -10.71
CA SER A 187 3.97 -10.37 -11.25
C SER A 187 3.59 -8.91 -11.54
N GLN A 188 4.03 -7.95 -10.73
CA GLN A 188 3.78 -6.52 -10.94
C GLN A 188 4.63 -5.94 -12.08
N SER A 189 5.77 -6.55 -12.37
CA SER A 189 6.65 -6.17 -13.49
C SER A 189 6.36 -6.96 -14.77
N GLU A 190 5.19 -7.59 -14.85
CA GLU A 190 4.71 -8.40 -15.99
C GLU A 190 5.63 -9.58 -16.39
N ARG A 191 6.53 -9.99 -15.49
CA ARG A 191 7.42 -11.15 -15.65
C ARG A 191 6.75 -12.40 -15.07
N TYR A 192 5.66 -12.83 -15.70
CA TYR A 192 4.75 -13.83 -15.14
C TYR A 192 5.35 -15.23 -15.03
N GLU A 193 6.17 -15.64 -15.99
CA GLU A 193 6.88 -16.92 -15.99
C GLU A 193 7.81 -17.02 -14.78
N GLU A 194 8.51 -15.93 -14.48
CA GLU A 194 9.44 -15.86 -13.36
C GLU A 194 8.69 -15.87 -12.03
N ALA A 195 7.52 -15.24 -11.95
CA ALA A 195 6.64 -15.34 -10.80
C ALA A 195 6.20 -16.80 -10.54
N ILE A 196 5.83 -17.54 -11.60
CA ILE A 196 5.47 -18.96 -11.50
C ILE A 196 6.66 -19.83 -11.11
N LYS A 197 7.85 -19.59 -11.65
CA LYS A 197 9.08 -20.29 -11.23
C LYS A 197 9.37 -20.06 -9.75
N MET A 198 9.23 -18.82 -9.27
CA MET A 198 9.39 -18.51 -7.84
C MET A 198 8.35 -19.22 -6.97
N PHE A 199 7.09 -19.26 -7.40
CA PHE A 199 6.03 -19.98 -6.69
C PHE A 199 6.26 -21.50 -6.64
N SER A 200 6.75 -22.08 -7.74
CA SER A 200 7.06 -23.51 -7.81
C SER A 200 8.18 -23.87 -6.83
N ARG A 201 9.26 -23.07 -6.81
CA ARG A 201 10.36 -23.21 -5.84
C ARG A 201 9.92 -23.01 -4.40
N MET A 202 8.98 -22.09 -4.14
CA MET A 202 8.39 -21.92 -2.81
C MET A 202 7.63 -23.18 -2.37
N SER A 203 6.91 -23.82 -3.29
CA SER A 203 6.10 -25.02 -3.01
C SER A 203 6.96 -26.26 -2.73
N GLU A 204 8.16 -26.31 -3.31
CA GLU A 204 9.17 -27.36 -3.07
C GLU A 204 9.95 -27.13 -1.77
N ALA A 205 9.98 -25.90 -1.25
CA ALA A 205 10.72 -25.57 -0.03
C ALA A 205 10.03 -26.14 1.22
N SER A 206 10.76 -26.90 2.03
CA SER A 206 10.21 -27.49 3.26
C SER A 206 9.78 -26.42 4.26
N GLY A 207 8.59 -26.56 4.84
CA GLY A 207 8.11 -25.72 5.94
C GLY A 207 7.59 -24.33 5.52
N VAL A 208 7.41 -24.08 4.22
CA VAL A 208 6.85 -22.83 3.70
C VAL A 208 5.54 -23.12 2.98
N THR A 209 4.43 -22.58 3.48
CA THR A 209 3.11 -22.75 2.87
C THR A 209 2.61 -21.42 2.30
N PRO A 210 2.13 -21.39 1.04
CA PRO A 210 1.48 -20.22 0.47
C PRO A 210 0.33 -19.70 1.35
N ASN A 211 0.24 -18.39 1.50
CA ASN A 211 -0.87 -17.73 2.20
C ASN A 211 -1.73 -16.93 1.20
N GLU A 212 -2.71 -16.19 1.71
CA GLU A 212 -3.64 -15.40 0.89
C GLU A 212 -2.90 -14.39 0.01
N VAL A 213 -1.85 -13.75 0.53
CA VAL A 213 -1.05 -12.75 -0.20
C VAL A 213 -0.24 -13.42 -1.31
N THR A 214 0.28 -14.63 -1.07
CA THR A 214 0.94 -15.43 -2.11
C THR A 214 -0.03 -15.75 -3.24
N LEU A 215 -1.24 -16.23 -2.92
CA LEU A 215 -2.27 -16.58 -3.90
C LEU A 215 -2.70 -15.38 -4.74
N THR A 216 -2.99 -14.24 -4.11
CA THR A 216 -3.39 -13.03 -4.84
C THR A 216 -2.27 -12.46 -5.70
N SER A 217 -1.00 -12.76 -5.37
CA SER A 217 0.16 -12.33 -6.17
C SER A 217 0.45 -13.24 -7.36
N ILE A 218 0.12 -14.55 -7.29
CA ILE A 218 0.41 -15.51 -8.36
C ILE A 218 -0.75 -15.71 -9.35
N LEU A 219 -2.00 -15.53 -8.90
CA LEU A 219 -3.19 -15.68 -9.75
C LEU A 219 -3.20 -14.74 -10.97
N PRO A 220 -2.75 -13.47 -10.89
CA PRO A 220 -2.61 -12.61 -12.07
C PRO A 220 -1.63 -13.17 -13.11
N ALA A 221 -0.53 -13.79 -12.67
CA ALA A 221 0.40 -14.45 -13.58
C ALA A 221 -0.25 -15.63 -14.33
N CYS A 222 -1.08 -16.41 -13.62
CA CYS A 222 -1.87 -17.49 -14.26
C CYS A 222 -2.87 -16.92 -15.27
N ALA A 223 -3.54 -15.82 -14.91
CA ALA A 223 -4.55 -15.16 -15.74
C ALA A 223 -3.96 -14.63 -17.06
N ASN A 224 -2.82 -13.95 -16.99
CA ASN A 224 -2.19 -13.33 -18.15
C ASN A 224 -1.44 -14.33 -19.04
N LEU A 225 -0.97 -15.45 -18.49
CA LEU A 225 -0.38 -16.56 -19.25
C LEU A 225 -1.41 -17.58 -19.73
N GLY A 226 -2.69 -17.44 -19.37
CA GLY A 226 -3.72 -18.43 -19.68
C GLY A 226 -3.49 -19.80 -19.03
N ASN A 227 -2.74 -19.85 -17.91
CA ASN A 227 -2.38 -21.09 -17.24
C ASN A 227 -3.54 -21.60 -16.35
N MET A 228 -4.54 -22.19 -17.00
CA MET A 228 -5.73 -22.74 -16.34
C MET A 228 -5.39 -23.84 -15.33
N GLU A 229 -4.45 -24.72 -15.67
CA GLU A 229 -4.08 -25.86 -14.83
C GLU A 229 -3.53 -25.42 -13.47
N LEU A 230 -2.62 -24.44 -13.46
CA LEU A 230 -2.11 -23.87 -12.22
C LEU A 230 -3.20 -23.13 -11.45
N GLY A 231 -4.06 -22.39 -12.16
CA GLY A 231 -5.21 -21.71 -11.57
C GLY A 231 -6.15 -22.64 -10.80
N GLU A 232 -6.49 -23.80 -11.38
CA GLU A 232 -7.33 -24.83 -10.74
C GLU A 232 -6.63 -25.46 -9.53
N LYS A 233 -5.33 -25.74 -9.62
CA LYS A 233 -4.54 -26.24 -8.47
C LYS A 233 -4.52 -25.22 -7.32
N LEU A 234 -4.37 -23.93 -7.63
CA LEU A 234 -4.38 -22.84 -6.65
C LEU A 234 -5.76 -22.67 -6.00
N GLU A 235 -6.85 -22.79 -6.76
CA GLU A 235 -8.21 -22.78 -6.20
C GLU A 235 -8.39 -23.96 -5.23
N ALA A 236 -8.05 -25.18 -5.65
CA ALA A 236 -8.17 -26.37 -4.81
C ALA A 236 -7.35 -26.23 -3.51
N PHE A 237 -6.12 -25.69 -3.61
CA PHE A 237 -5.30 -25.36 -2.46
C PHE A 237 -5.97 -24.32 -1.55
N ALA A 238 -6.51 -23.24 -2.11
CA ALA A 238 -7.18 -22.19 -1.35
C ALA A 238 -8.38 -22.73 -0.56
N ARG A 239 -9.14 -23.65 -1.15
CA ARG A 239 -10.28 -24.30 -0.50
C ARG A 239 -9.84 -25.23 0.63
N LYS A 240 -8.88 -26.11 0.35
CA LYS A 240 -8.37 -27.07 1.33
C LYS A 240 -7.80 -26.39 2.58
N ASN A 241 -7.19 -25.22 2.43
CA ASN A 241 -6.55 -24.48 3.51
C ASN A 241 -7.43 -23.34 4.09
N GLY A 242 -8.71 -23.24 3.69
CA GLY A 242 -9.62 -22.21 4.20
C GLY A 242 -9.33 -20.78 3.73
N LEU A 243 -8.42 -20.60 2.77
CA LEU A 243 -8.02 -19.29 2.23
C LEU A 243 -9.09 -18.71 1.28
N PHE A 244 -9.99 -19.54 0.76
CA PHE A 244 -11.07 -19.11 -0.15
C PHE A 244 -12.05 -18.12 0.50
N GLY A 245 -12.18 -18.11 1.84
CA GLY A 245 -13.00 -17.12 2.56
C GLY A 245 -12.47 -15.68 2.44
N ASN A 246 -11.21 -15.50 2.02
CA ASN A 246 -10.64 -14.19 1.78
C ASN A 246 -11.18 -13.59 0.47
N VAL A 247 -11.85 -12.44 0.56
CA VAL A 247 -12.41 -11.74 -0.60
C VAL A 247 -11.38 -11.46 -1.70
N PHE A 248 -10.13 -11.18 -1.35
CA PHE A 248 -9.10 -10.87 -2.33
C PHE A 248 -8.71 -12.11 -3.13
N VAL A 249 -8.58 -13.27 -2.48
CA VAL A 249 -8.31 -14.55 -3.15
C VAL A 249 -9.44 -14.89 -4.11
N GLY A 250 -10.69 -14.81 -3.66
CA GLY A 250 -11.86 -15.02 -4.52
C GLY A 250 -11.94 -14.04 -5.70
N SER A 251 -11.62 -12.76 -5.46
CA SER A 251 -11.59 -11.74 -6.53
C SER A 251 -10.53 -12.05 -7.59
N SER A 252 -9.33 -12.45 -7.16
CA SER A 252 -8.24 -12.85 -8.06
C SER A 252 -8.57 -14.13 -8.84
N LEU A 253 -9.30 -15.08 -8.24
CA LEU A 253 -9.77 -16.29 -8.93
C LEU A 253 -10.82 -15.95 -10.01
N VAL A 254 -11.76 -15.05 -9.72
CA VAL A 254 -12.74 -14.58 -10.72
C VAL A 254 -12.03 -13.95 -11.93
N GLU A 255 -11.04 -13.08 -11.67
CA GLU A 255 -10.25 -12.48 -12.75
C GLU A 255 -9.48 -13.53 -13.55
N MET A 256 -8.83 -14.48 -12.86
CA MET A 256 -8.05 -15.55 -13.49
C MET A 256 -8.91 -16.38 -14.43
N TYR A 257 -10.05 -16.92 -13.96
CA TYR A 257 -10.94 -17.70 -14.81
C TYR A 257 -11.53 -16.90 -15.96
N ALA A 258 -11.90 -15.63 -15.73
CA ALA A 258 -12.44 -14.76 -16.77
C ALA A 258 -11.42 -14.49 -17.88
N LYS A 259 -10.15 -14.22 -17.54
CA LYS A 259 -9.08 -14.00 -18.52
C LYS A 259 -8.67 -15.30 -19.25
N CYS A 260 -8.69 -16.43 -18.56
CA CYS A 260 -8.45 -17.76 -19.16
C CYS A 260 -9.62 -18.24 -20.05
N GLY A 261 -10.73 -17.51 -20.12
CA GLY A 261 -11.87 -17.81 -20.99
C GLY A 261 -12.99 -18.65 -20.37
N ASP A 262 -12.80 -19.17 -19.16
CA ASP A 262 -13.85 -19.92 -18.46
C ASP A 262 -14.69 -18.98 -17.59
N VAL A 263 -15.50 -18.17 -18.26
CA VAL A 263 -16.40 -17.23 -17.60
C VAL A 263 -17.51 -17.96 -16.82
N GLY A 264 -17.74 -19.25 -17.09
CA GLY A 264 -18.67 -20.09 -16.33
C GLY A 264 -18.18 -20.34 -14.91
N ARG A 265 -16.93 -20.78 -14.78
CA ARG A 265 -16.26 -20.93 -13.47
C ARG A 265 -16.06 -19.59 -12.78
N ALA A 266 -15.68 -18.54 -13.52
CA ALA A 266 -15.59 -17.19 -12.95
C ALA A 266 -16.93 -16.77 -12.29
N ALA A 267 -18.07 -17.01 -12.96
CA ALA A 267 -19.39 -16.72 -12.42
C ALA A 267 -19.78 -17.63 -11.23
N ALA A 268 -19.30 -18.88 -11.20
CA ALA A 268 -19.50 -19.77 -10.06
C ALA A 268 -18.76 -19.26 -8.81
N VAL A 269 -17.46 -18.96 -8.94
CA VAL A 269 -16.66 -18.37 -7.87
C VAL A 269 -17.27 -17.05 -7.39
N PHE A 270 -17.67 -16.18 -8.33
CA PHE A 270 -18.33 -14.90 -8.02
C PHE A 270 -19.64 -15.06 -7.23
N ARG A 271 -20.43 -16.10 -7.52
CA ARG A 271 -21.64 -16.44 -6.77
C ARG A 271 -21.32 -16.93 -5.37
N GLU A 272 -20.30 -17.75 -5.23
CA GLU A 272 -19.89 -18.31 -3.93
C GLU A 272 -19.39 -17.23 -2.96
N ILE A 273 -18.63 -16.25 -3.46
CA ILE A 273 -18.14 -15.13 -2.63
C ILE A 273 -19.21 -14.03 -2.36
N ALA A 274 -20.50 -14.28 -2.63
CA ALA A 274 -21.57 -13.29 -2.56
C ALA A 274 -21.62 -12.48 -1.27
N ALA A 275 -21.33 -13.11 -0.12
CA ALA A 275 -21.34 -12.46 1.19
C ALA A 275 -20.24 -11.39 1.35
N HIS A 276 -19.16 -11.46 0.57
CA HIS A 276 -17.96 -10.66 0.78
C HIS A 276 -17.48 -9.90 -0.46
N ARG A 277 -18.22 -9.94 -1.59
CA ARG A 277 -17.83 -9.26 -2.85
C ARG A 277 -17.37 -7.82 -2.61
N ASN A 278 -16.22 -7.47 -3.16
CA ASN A 278 -15.69 -6.11 -3.20
C ASN A 278 -15.78 -5.53 -4.63
N VAL A 279 -15.45 -4.24 -4.79
CA VAL A 279 -15.45 -3.55 -6.09
C VAL A 279 -14.62 -4.30 -7.14
N CYS A 280 -13.48 -4.86 -6.76
CA CYS A 280 -12.62 -5.63 -7.67
C CYS A 280 -13.35 -6.85 -8.24
N SER A 281 -13.97 -7.69 -7.41
CA SER A 281 -14.71 -8.87 -7.88
C SER A 281 -15.84 -8.53 -8.85
N TRP A 282 -16.59 -7.45 -8.60
CA TRP A 282 -17.63 -6.98 -9.52
C TRP A 282 -17.03 -6.54 -10.86
N ASN A 283 -15.97 -5.71 -10.82
CA ASN A 283 -15.31 -5.24 -12.03
C ASN A 283 -14.75 -6.39 -12.87
N SER A 284 -14.07 -7.36 -12.24
CA SER A 284 -13.52 -8.53 -12.93
C SER A 284 -14.62 -9.36 -13.59
N MET A 285 -15.77 -9.57 -12.92
CA MET A 285 -16.88 -10.34 -13.49
C MET A 285 -17.59 -9.60 -14.64
N ILE A 286 -17.85 -8.29 -14.49
CA ILE A 286 -18.48 -7.45 -15.52
C ILE A 286 -17.61 -7.43 -16.78
N MET A 287 -16.31 -7.20 -16.60
CA MET A 287 -15.33 -7.21 -17.68
C MET A 287 -15.21 -8.60 -18.33
N GLY A 288 -15.20 -9.67 -17.53
CA GLY A 288 -15.24 -11.04 -18.03
C GLY A 288 -16.44 -11.30 -18.94
N PHE A 289 -17.65 -10.91 -18.53
CA PHE A 289 -18.81 -11.02 -19.41
C PHE A 289 -18.69 -10.16 -20.67
N ALA A 290 -18.19 -8.92 -20.56
CA ALA A 290 -18.07 -7.99 -21.68
C ALA A 290 -17.11 -8.49 -22.76
N VAL A 291 -15.89 -8.90 -22.37
CA VAL A 291 -14.85 -9.38 -23.30
C VAL A 291 -15.28 -10.65 -24.02
N HIS A 292 -16.08 -11.50 -23.37
CA HIS A 292 -16.59 -12.76 -23.92
C HIS A 292 -17.95 -12.64 -24.62
N GLY A 293 -18.35 -11.43 -25.02
CA GLY A 293 -19.58 -11.18 -25.81
C GLY A 293 -20.90 -11.35 -25.05
N ARG A 294 -20.85 -11.59 -23.74
CA ARG A 294 -22.02 -11.77 -22.85
C ARG A 294 -22.49 -10.43 -22.28
N TRP A 295 -22.73 -9.48 -23.17
CA TRP A 295 -23.02 -8.08 -22.81
C TRP A 295 -24.30 -7.92 -21.98
N LYS A 296 -25.30 -8.80 -22.17
CA LYS A 296 -26.55 -8.77 -21.39
C LYS A 296 -26.28 -9.06 -19.92
N GLU A 297 -25.57 -10.14 -19.63
CA GLU A 297 -25.17 -10.48 -18.28
C GLU A 297 -24.24 -9.42 -17.67
N SER A 298 -23.32 -8.88 -18.47
CA SER A 298 -22.46 -7.77 -18.03
C SER A 298 -23.28 -6.55 -17.58
N LEU A 299 -24.26 -6.13 -18.39
CA LEU A 299 -25.13 -4.99 -18.09
C LEU A 299 -26.03 -5.26 -16.87
N LEU A 300 -26.59 -6.47 -16.76
CA LEU A 300 -27.39 -6.86 -15.59
C LEU A 300 -26.54 -6.84 -14.31
N LEU A 301 -25.33 -7.38 -14.35
CA LEU A 301 -24.43 -7.38 -13.20
C LEU A 301 -24.00 -5.96 -12.81
N PHE A 302 -23.78 -5.09 -13.81
CA PHE A 302 -23.47 -3.67 -13.60
C PHE A 302 -24.63 -2.92 -12.94
N GLN A 303 -25.88 -3.24 -13.29
CA GLN A 303 -27.07 -2.67 -12.65
C GLN A 303 -27.29 -3.22 -11.23
N GLU A 304 -27.01 -4.50 -10.99
CA GLU A 304 -27.13 -5.16 -9.68
C GLU A 304 -26.11 -4.61 -8.67
N MET A 305 -24.88 -4.35 -9.13
CA MET A 305 -23.86 -3.65 -8.35
C MET A 305 -24.45 -2.32 -7.91
N LYS A 306 -24.79 -2.15 -6.61
CA LYS A 306 -25.59 -1.05 -6.01
C LYS A 306 -24.98 0.34 -6.20
N TRP A 307 -24.87 0.80 -7.44
CA TRP A 307 -24.43 2.11 -7.87
C TRP A 307 -25.39 3.18 -7.41
N GLY A 308 -26.62 2.85 -7.00
CA GLY A 308 -27.55 3.78 -6.38
C GLY A 308 -26.93 4.52 -5.19
N ARG A 309 -26.08 3.88 -4.38
CA ARG A 309 -25.34 4.55 -3.30
C ARG A 309 -24.21 5.43 -3.81
N VAL A 310 -23.40 4.96 -4.76
CA VAL A 310 -22.31 5.74 -5.39
C VAL A 310 -22.86 6.95 -6.15
N ALA A 311 -23.93 6.76 -6.91
CA ALA A 311 -24.68 7.80 -7.62
C ALA A 311 -25.34 8.78 -6.65
N SER A 312 -25.86 8.31 -5.52
CA SER A 312 -26.40 9.20 -4.47
C SER A 312 -25.30 9.99 -3.79
N VAL A 313 -24.13 9.40 -3.48
CA VAL A 313 -22.95 10.11 -2.98
C VAL A 313 -22.45 11.12 -4.01
N ARG A 314 -22.38 10.76 -5.30
CA ARG A 314 -22.02 11.69 -6.39
C ARG A 314 -23.04 12.81 -6.54
N ARG A 315 -24.34 12.53 -6.43
CA ARG A 315 -25.42 13.55 -6.40
C ARG A 315 -25.29 14.45 -5.18
N LEU A 316 -24.98 13.90 -4.01
CA LEU A 316 -24.80 14.64 -2.76
C LEU A 316 -23.54 15.51 -2.79
N MET A 317 -22.46 15.03 -3.43
CA MET A 317 -21.26 15.83 -3.73
C MET A 317 -21.59 17.00 -4.69
N LYS A 318 -22.38 16.76 -5.74
CA LYS A 318 -22.86 17.84 -6.63
C LYS A 318 -23.77 18.84 -5.91
N GLY A 319 -24.74 18.36 -5.11
CA GLY A 319 -25.70 19.18 -4.38
C GLY A 319 -25.09 20.01 -3.25
N ARG A 320 -24.03 19.50 -2.60
CA ARG A 320 -23.27 20.25 -1.58
C ARG A 320 -22.21 21.19 -2.16
N ARG A 321 -22.16 21.37 -3.49
CA ARG A 321 -21.09 22.08 -4.20
C ARG A 321 -19.70 21.64 -3.73
N ALA A 322 -19.52 20.34 -3.47
CA ALA A 322 -18.22 19.80 -3.11
C ALA A 322 -17.31 19.95 -4.33
N LYS A 323 -16.48 21.00 -4.33
CA LYS A 323 -15.47 21.21 -5.37
C LYS A 323 -14.41 20.14 -5.16
N LYS A 324 -14.35 19.17 -6.07
CA LYS A 324 -13.14 18.36 -6.25
C LYS A 324 -12.06 19.35 -6.70
N SER A 325 -11.16 19.71 -5.79
CA SER A 325 -9.96 20.46 -6.17
C SER A 325 -9.19 19.56 -7.12
N ALA A 326 -9.07 19.96 -8.38
CA ALA A 326 -8.18 19.27 -9.30
C ALA A 326 -6.77 19.27 -8.67
N GLY A 327 -6.11 18.11 -8.72
CA GLY A 327 -4.75 17.98 -8.23
C GLY A 327 -3.86 18.90 -9.04
N TYR A 328 -2.99 19.64 -8.36
CA TYR A 328 -2.03 20.52 -9.01
C TYR A 328 -0.62 20.19 -8.54
N SER A 329 0.34 20.38 -9.44
CA SER A 329 1.76 20.41 -9.15
C SER A 329 2.20 21.85 -8.88
N LEU A 330 3.17 22.04 -8.00
CA LEU A 330 3.81 23.33 -7.77
C LEU A 330 5.25 23.23 -8.27
N ILE A 331 5.67 24.17 -9.11
CA ILE A 331 7.03 24.28 -9.61
C ILE A 331 7.58 25.63 -9.19
N GLU A 332 8.73 25.65 -8.54
CA GLU A 332 9.47 26.86 -8.20
C GLU A 332 10.43 27.18 -9.35
N SER A 333 10.29 28.37 -9.95
CA SER A 333 11.19 28.86 -10.98
C SER A 333 11.47 30.34 -10.74
N ALA A 334 12.76 30.71 -10.77
CA ALA A 334 13.22 32.09 -10.56
C ALA A 334 12.62 32.79 -9.31
N GLY A 335 12.46 32.05 -8.21
CA GLY A 335 11.91 32.56 -6.95
C GLY A 335 10.39 32.76 -6.95
N SER A 336 9.69 32.30 -7.98
CA SER A 336 8.23 32.34 -8.09
C SER A 336 7.63 30.93 -8.12
N MET A 337 6.51 30.75 -7.42
CA MET A 337 5.80 29.46 -7.34
C MET A 337 4.69 29.40 -8.38
N HIS A 338 4.79 28.43 -9.30
CA HIS A 338 3.84 28.23 -10.39
C HIS A 338 2.99 26.98 -10.12
N ARG A 339 1.66 27.12 -10.22
CA ARG A 339 0.69 26.04 -10.05
C ARG A 339 0.28 25.49 -11.41
N PHE A 340 0.34 24.17 -11.57
CA PHE A 340 -0.06 23.47 -12.80
C PHE A 340 -1.13 22.43 -12.49
N LEU A 341 -2.29 22.54 -13.12
CA LEU A 341 -3.30 21.49 -13.16
C LEU A 341 -3.00 20.49 -14.30
N VAL A 342 -3.63 19.31 -14.29
CA VAL A 342 -3.56 18.39 -15.44
C VAL A 342 -4.16 19.09 -16.67
N GLU A 343 -3.42 19.11 -17.78
CA GLU A 343 -3.73 19.84 -19.03
C GLU A 343 -3.80 21.38 -18.89
N ASP A 344 -3.21 21.94 -17.83
CA ASP A 344 -3.13 23.39 -17.66
C ASP A 344 -2.23 24.03 -18.72
N LYS A 345 -2.76 25.05 -19.38
CA LYS A 345 -2.10 25.85 -20.44
C LYS A 345 -1.93 27.32 -20.03
N SER A 346 -2.13 27.65 -18.76
CA SER A 346 -2.14 29.04 -18.29
C SER A 346 -0.76 29.67 -18.13
N HIS A 347 0.33 28.91 -18.29
CA HIS A 347 1.68 29.45 -18.15
C HIS A 347 2.09 30.26 -19.40
N PRO A 348 2.75 31.42 -19.27
CA PRO A 348 3.18 32.22 -20.43
C PRO A 348 4.10 31.49 -21.41
N ARG A 349 4.80 30.46 -20.94
CA ARG A 349 5.68 29.58 -21.73
C ARG A 349 5.11 28.17 -21.92
N THR A 350 3.79 28.04 -21.91
CA THR A 350 3.13 26.73 -22.04
C THR A 350 3.59 26.00 -23.30
N GLU A 351 3.69 26.69 -24.44
CA GLU A 351 4.13 26.08 -25.69
C GLU A 351 5.53 25.47 -25.57
N GLU A 352 6.52 26.20 -25.07
CA GLU A 352 7.88 25.68 -24.81
C GLU A 352 7.89 24.48 -23.84
N ILE A 353 7.05 24.51 -22.80
CA ILE A 353 6.99 23.44 -21.80
C ILE A 353 6.43 22.15 -22.42
N TYR A 354 5.36 22.25 -23.22
CA TYR A 354 4.77 21.09 -23.87
C TYR A 354 5.63 20.58 -25.03
N GLU A 355 6.31 21.46 -25.79
CA GLU A 355 7.31 21.05 -26.78
C GLU A 355 8.48 20.29 -26.15
N LEU A 356 8.97 20.75 -25.00
CA LEU A 356 10.03 20.06 -24.26
C LEU A 356 9.54 18.71 -23.70
N LEU A 357 8.31 18.65 -23.20
CA LEU A 357 7.68 17.41 -22.73
C LEU A 357 7.52 16.40 -23.87
N ASP A 358 7.03 16.84 -25.02
CA ASP A 358 6.88 16.02 -26.22
C ASP A 358 8.24 15.51 -26.70
N TRP A 359 9.27 16.37 -26.71
CA TRP A 359 10.64 15.95 -27.00
C TRP A 359 11.15 14.90 -25.99
N ILE A 360 10.92 15.08 -24.69
CA ILE A 360 11.29 14.10 -23.66
C ILE A 360 10.55 12.77 -23.90
N TYR A 361 9.25 12.79 -24.19
CA TYR A 361 8.47 11.58 -24.46
C TYR A 361 8.93 10.83 -25.71
N ILE A 362 9.28 11.56 -26.78
CA ILE A 362 9.87 10.98 -28.00
C ILE A 362 11.25 10.38 -27.70
N THR A 363 12.11 11.10 -26.97
CA THR A 363 13.46 10.65 -26.60
C THR A 363 13.44 9.44 -25.68
N MET A 364 12.42 9.33 -24.80
CA MET A 364 12.19 8.18 -23.93
C MET A 364 11.44 7.03 -24.62
N GLY A 365 11.09 7.15 -25.91
CA GLY A 365 10.42 6.10 -26.69
C GLY A 365 8.97 5.83 -26.28
N LEU A 366 8.32 6.78 -25.60
CA LEU A 366 6.97 6.63 -25.06
C LEU A 366 5.88 7.06 -26.04
N ILE A 367 6.24 7.76 -27.13
CA ILE A 367 5.38 8.13 -28.25
C ILE A 367 6.20 7.95 -29.54
N PHE A 368 5.65 7.25 -30.54
CA PHE A 368 6.23 7.18 -31.89
C PHE A 368 5.71 8.37 -32.72
N SER A 369 6.60 9.17 -33.30
CA SER A 369 6.22 10.24 -34.22
C SER A 369 5.80 9.65 -35.58
N ASP A 370 4.64 10.03 -36.11
CA ASP A 370 4.16 9.70 -37.46
C ASP A 370 5.00 10.31 -38.61
N SER A 371 6.25 10.74 -38.33
CA SER A 371 7.10 11.51 -39.24
C SER A 371 8.42 10.81 -39.59
N ASP A 372 8.41 9.49 -39.73
CA ASP A 372 9.50 8.73 -40.35
C ASP A 372 9.30 8.52 -41.87
N ALA A 373 8.48 9.38 -42.49
CA ALA A 373 8.35 9.50 -43.94
C ALA A 373 8.98 10.81 -44.43
N GLY A 374 10.31 10.86 -44.41
CA GLY A 374 11.11 11.71 -45.30
C GLY A 374 11.47 13.11 -44.77
N LEU A 375 12.74 13.30 -44.41
CA LEU A 375 13.69 14.19 -45.09
C LEU A 375 14.92 14.43 -44.20
N GLN A 376 16.10 14.16 -44.77
CA GLN A 376 17.39 14.61 -44.29
C GLN A 376 17.41 16.15 -44.23
N GLY A 377 17.85 16.73 -43.11
CA GLY A 377 18.04 18.19 -42.98
C GLY A 377 18.53 18.64 -41.60
N GLU A 378 19.84 18.87 -41.52
CA GLU A 378 20.63 19.72 -40.61
C GLU A 378 20.09 20.13 -39.21
N LEU A 379 20.83 19.72 -38.16
CA LEU A 379 20.75 20.22 -36.79
C LEU A 379 21.43 21.60 -36.65
N PRO A 380 20.78 22.65 -36.08
CA PRO A 380 21.48 23.83 -35.61
C PRO A 380 21.99 23.61 -34.18
N CYS A 381 23.30 23.67 -34.02
CA CYS A 381 23.94 23.80 -32.71
C CYS A 381 23.57 25.14 -32.06
N LEU A 382 23.02 25.12 -30.85
CA LEU A 382 22.90 26.31 -30.00
C LEU A 382 23.53 26.02 -28.64
N CYS A 383 24.86 26.14 -28.60
CA CYS A 383 25.59 26.59 -27.42
C CYS A 383 25.85 28.09 -27.59
N ARG A 384 25.20 28.93 -26.77
CA ARG A 384 25.78 30.14 -26.19
C ARG A 384 24.96 30.63 -25.01
#